data_AF-A0A7S0QRN9-F1
#
_entry.id   AF-A0A7S0QRN9-F1
#
_cell.length_a   1.000
_cell.length_b   1.000
_cell.length_c   1.000
_cell.angle_alpha   90.00
_cell.angle_beta   90.00
_cell.angle_gamma   90.00
#
_symmetry.space_group_name_H-M   'P 1'
#
loop_
_entity.id
_entity.type
_entity.pdbx_description
1 polymer ?
#
loop_
_entity_poly.entity_id
_entity_poly.type
_entity_poly.pdbx_seq_one_letter_code
_entity_poly.pdbx_strand_id
1 'polypeptide(L)'
;MPAKASVQVSILAQQVPTLSMLISCHRNEIDQTRCCTDKHSQLMSANLNSKFVMTATSDTTNTSFEWAVSPTQRLGILETPLGSLSSTFVLQGSPSIFVQGSIYFVTLYGKAAGVTSSARSFFIINSPPRGGTFKACLQEATVSSGCVRTGMSIIDIFRLQCDSWTDPEGDVTLSYRFGYSLSNGQNSYSNESVVWFDWSESAIKDLSLPSGNASVMAQVKDECGSQTEIFFSSLTVADGSMTMGTRRILSAGNIWSVAKDRVKSSLQTFRPDNVNALTSAVSIEMARLSEGAADAVDLRASLLQFLRRSVDQGIKTRGFICEAFGAAALVVNRFTDLSSNSISIGSDLTDFLSAAGVDGNAVPLSCATNAATVIGNFIRALSKNQSIATPEVQVEMVNCMKKSLGSIARQMLIGSVPGEARTVVVAGALTLSVFRVAPSELLLVLPRKKIYAMFDGSLSSFVQFSIPDQSNSNAISLQQPYVDAEMQSYAIVPASCGMNFVSGVHWLSVSSSIGDLTTSKWDNMTVVITVPILNIAIFNTSSAAHLFECVNWYDDKFSLRDCKVHSVKISDFSVATSVTCVCARMVMVAVLFTGEVVSESQDGRNTTALDMNNASFNHEKPAGMAGLWPF
;
A
#
# COMPACT_ATOMS: atom_id res chain seq x y z
N MET A 1 55.22 -36.17 -68.95
CA MET A 1 55.18 -36.23 -67.48
C MET A 1 53.78 -35.88 -67.02
N PRO A 2 53.05 -36.73 -66.27
CA PRO A 2 51.70 -36.40 -65.82
C PRO A 2 51.77 -35.44 -64.62
N ALA A 3 50.94 -34.40 -64.64
CA ALA A 3 50.78 -33.49 -63.52
C ALA A 3 50.13 -34.23 -62.35
N LYS A 4 50.80 -34.29 -61.19
CA LYS A 4 50.21 -34.74 -59.92
C LYS A 4 49.53 -33.55 -59.26
N ALA A 5 48.21 -33.60 -59.13
CA ALA A 5 47.46 -32.73 -58.22
C ALA A 5 47.40 -33.39 -56.83
N SER A 6 47.87 -32.66 -55.83
CA SER A 6 47.79 -33.03 -54.41
C SER A 6 46.63 -32.24 -53.80
N VAL A 7 45.55 -32.94 -53.41
CA VAL A 7 44.44 -32.34 -52.66
C VAL A 7 44.70 -32.59 -51.18
N GLN A 8 45.00 -31.54 -50.42
CA GLN A 8 44.94 -31.59 -48.96
C GLN A 8 43.50 -31.35 -48.52
N VAL A 9 42.85 -32.39 -48.00
CA VAL A 9 41.57 -32.26 -47.30
C VAL A 9 41.89 -32.04 -45.82
N SER A 10 41.83 -30.80 -45.38
CA SER A 10 41.86 -30.45 -43.95
C SER A 10 40.44 -30.64 -43.41
N ILE A 11 40.20 -31.71 -42.64
CA ILE A 11 38.98 -31.82 -41.85
C ILE A 11 39.14 -30.84 -40.69
N LEU A 12 38.60 -29.62 -40.84
CA LEU A 12 38.37 -28.73 -39.71
C LEU A 12 37.41 -29.45 -38.77
N ALA A 13 37.87 -29.81 -37.57
CA ALA A 13 36.99 -30.29 -36.52
C ALA A 13 35.88 -29.25 -36.34
N GLN A 14 34.66 -29.61 -36.73
CA GLN A 14 33.52 -28.71 -36.66
C GLN A 14 33.28 -28.43 -35.17
N GLN A 15 33.61 -27.21 -34.73
CA GLN A 15 33.52 -26.83 -33.32
C GLN A 15 32.04 -26.85 -32.93
N VAL A 16 31.65 -27.82 -32.11
CA VAL A 16 30.30 -27.93 -31.57
C VAL A 16 30.14 -26.82 -30.52
N PRO A 17 29.15 -25.93 -30.63
CA PRO A 17 28.96 -24.86 -29.66
C PRO A 17 28.63 -25.43 -28.29
N THR A 18 29.40 -25.04 -27.27
CA THR A 18 29.08 -25.31 -25.87
C THR A 18 28.01 -24.32 -25.42
N LEU A 19 26.89 -24.83 -24.90
CA LEU A 19 25.80 -24.01 -24.39
C LEU A 19 25.77 -24.07 -22.88
N SER A 20 25.56 -22.92 -22.24
CA SER A 20 25.21 -22.85 -20.83
C SER A 20 23.84 -22.22 -20.67
N MET A 21 23.10 -22.72 -19.70
CA MET A 21 21.74 -22.28 -19.41
C MET A 21 21.64 -21.95 -17.92
N LEU A 22 21.17 -20.74 -17.63
CA LEU A 22 20.81 -20.31 -16.28
C LEU A 22 19.30 -20.14 -16.21
N ILE A 23 18.65 -20.81 -15.28
CA ILE A 23 17.23 -20.61 -14.98
C ILE A 23 17.15 -19.82 -13.68
N SER A 24 16.55 -18.65 -13.75
CA SER A 24 16.25 -17.79 -12.61
C SER A 24 14.75 -17.70 -12.44
N CYS A 25 14.26 -17.92 -11.23
CA CYS A 25 12.86 -17.75 -10.91
C CYS A 25 12.66 -16.46 -10.14
N HIS A 26 11.80 -15.59 -10.66
CA HIS A 26 11.47 -14.32 -10.03
C HIS A 26 10.21 -14.46 -9.18
N ARG A 27 10.29 -13.86 -7.98
CA ARG A 27 9.20 -13.79 -7.01
C ARG A 27 8.05 -12.97 -7.60
N ASN A 28 6.87 -13.58 -7.68
CA ASN A 28 5.66 -12.84 -8.05
C ASN A 28 5.10 -12.16 -6.78
N GLU A 29 4.86 -10.85 -6.84
CA GLU A 29 4.60 -10.01 -5.66
C GLU A 29 3.25 -10.27 -4.98
N ILE A 30 2.27 -10.75 -5.75
CA ILE A 30 0.89 -10.90 -5.29
C ILE A 30 0.75 -12.13 -4.39
N ASP A 31 1.46 -13.23 -4.70
CA ASP A 31 1.28 -14.53 -4.03
C ASP A 31 2.44 -14.92 -3.09
N GLN A 32 3.49 -14.07 -2.99
CA GLN A 32 4.72 -14.36 -2.23
C GLN A 32 5.38 -15.71 -2.59
N THR A 33 5.06 -16.26 -3.76
CA THR A 33 5.53 -17.56 -4.22
C THR A 33 7.03 -17.51 -4.45
N ARG A 34 7.79 -18.29 -3.68
CA ARG A 34 9.23 -18.49 -3.90
C ARG A 34 9.42 -19.65 -4.86
N CYS A 35 10.57 -19.64 -5.53
CA CYS A 35 11.14 -20.91 -5.99
C CYS A 35 12.02 -21.42 -4.87
N CYS A 36 11.88 -22.70 -4.59
CA CYS A 36 12.57 -23.36 -3.51
C CYS A 36 13.34 -24.52 -4.08
N THR A 37 14.58 -24.66 -3.63
CA THR A 37 15.35 -25.86 -3.90
C THR A 37 14.95 -26.84 -2.82
N ASP A 38 14.31 -27.94 -3.20
CA ASP A 38 14.06 -29.02 -2.26
C ASP A 38 15.41 -29.48 -1.69
N LYS A 39 15.53 -29.43 -0.35
CA LYS A 39 16.75 -29.79 0.38
C LYS A 39 17.13 -31.25 0.15
N HIS A 40 16.19 -32.10 -0.23
CA HIS A 40 16.39 -33.54 -0.39
C HIS A 40 16.68 -33.94 -1.84
N SER A 41 16.02 -33.31 -2.82
CA SER A 41 16.17 -33.68 -4.24
C SER A 41 17.09 -32.75 -5.05
N GLN A 42 17.52 -31.61 -4.49
CA GLN A 42 18.20 -30.52 -5.22
C GLN A 42 17.40 -30.00 -6.44
N LEU A 43 16.11 -30.34 -6.53
CA LEU A 43 15.26 -29.93 -7.64
C LEU A 43 14.72 -28.54 -7.39
N MET A 44 14.67 -27.73 -8.46
CA MET A 44 13.98 -26.45 -8.42
C MET A 44 12.48 -26.70 -8.42
N SER A 45 11.82 -26.41 -7.30
CA SER A 45 10.36 -26.39 -7.16
C SER A 45 9.87 -24.95 -7.30
N ALA A 46 8.79 -24.77 -8.05
CA ALA A 46 8.24 -23.47 -8.39
C ALA A 46 6.71 -23.48 -8.32
N ASN A 47 6.11 -22.42 -7.81
CA ASN A 47 4.65 -22.33 -7.79
C ASN A 47 4.05 -22.04 -9.18
N LEU A 48 2.74 -22.29 -9.29
CA LEU A 48 1.96 -22.19 -10.53
C LEU A 48 2.09 -20.84 -11.26
N ASN A 49 2.14 -19.74 -10.50
CA ASN A 49 2.17 -18.36 -11.01
C ASN A 49 3.58 -17.76 -11.06
N SER A 50 4.61 -18.59 -10.87
CA SER A 50 6.00 -18.13 -10.86
C SER A 50 6.44 -17.63 -12.23
N LYS A 51 7.28 -16.60 -12.23
CA LYS A 51 7.91 -16.08 -13.45
C LYS A 51 9.30 -16.70 -13.59
N PHE A 52 9.57 -17.30 -14.75
CA PHE A 52 10.87 -17.86 -15.08
C PHE A 52 11.56 -16.96 -16.09
N VAL A 53 12.81 -16.63 -15.81
CA VAL A 53 13.73 -15.93 -16.71
C VAL A 53 14.89 -16.87 -16.95
N MET A 54 15.09 -17.24 -18.21
CA MET A 54 16.10 -18.19 -18.63
C MET A 54 17.09 -17.48 -19.55
N THR A 55 18.38 -17.64 -19.27
CA THR A 55 19.45 -17.01 -20.03
C THR A 55 20.36 -18.07 -20.61
N ALA A 56 20.57 -18.01 -21.92
CA ALA A 56 21.49 -18.83 -22.68
C ALA A 56 22.79 -18.06 -22.94
N THR A 57 23.90 -18.77 -22.84
CA THR A 57 25.20 -18.31 -23.34
C THR A 57 25.83 -19.38 -24.21
N SER A 58 26.64 -18.96 -25.18
CA SER A 58 27.44 -19.84 -26.04
C SER A 58 28.88 -19.35 -26.11
N ASP A 59 29.80 -20.29 -26.25
CA ASP A 59 31.22 -20.07 -26.52
C ASP A 59 31.52 -19.66 -27.98
N THR A 60 30.54 -19.73 -28.88
CA THR A 60 30.69 -19.35 -30.29
C THR A 60 29.87 -18.11 -30.65
N THR A 61 30.47 -17.25 -31.47
CA THR A 61 29.80 -16.07 -32.04
C THR A 61 28.82 -16.52 -33.14
N ASN A 62 27.67 -15.85 -33.25
CA ASN A 62 26.58 -16.16 -34.19
C ASN A 62 25.77 -17.45 -33.93
N THR A 63 25.70 -17.92 -32.68
CA THR A 63 24.75 -18.97 -32.30
C THR A 63 23.32 -18.45 -32.34
N SER A 64 22.43 -19.11 -33.08
CA SER A 64 20.99 -18.90 -32.95
C SER A 64 20.43 -19.82 -31.87
N PHE A 65 19.65 -19.27 -30.95
CA PHE A 65 19.03 -20.01 -29.85
C PHE A 65 17.59 -20.38 -30.17
N GLU A 66 17.14 -21.52 -29.68
CA GLU A 66 15.75 -21.98 -29.78
C GLU A 66 15.37 -22.70 -28.48
N TRP A 67 14.28 -22.28 -27.86
CA TRP A 67 13.82 -22.82 -26.57
C TRP A 67 12.61 -23.75 -26.76
N ALA A 68 12.62 -24.88 -26.07
CA ALA A 68 11.50 -25.81 -26.02
C ALA A 68 11.17 -26.21 -24.57
N VAL A 69 9.88 -26.27 -24.25
CA VAL A 69 9.39 -26.71 -22.93
C VAL A 69 8.49 -27.94 -23.11
N SER A 70 8.72 -28.97 -22.30
CA SER A 70 7.97 -30.22 -22.31
C SER A 70 7.46 -30.56 -20.89
N PRO A 71 6.21 -31.00 -20.71
CA PRO A 71 5.18 -31.24 -21.73
C PRO A 71 4.78 -29.96 -22.48
N THR A 72 4.42 -30.10 -23.75
CA THR A 72 4.11 -28.97 -24.64
C THR A 72 2.94 -28.16 -24.08
N GLN A 73 3.17 -26.88 -23.86
CA GLN A 73 2.20 -25.97 -23.28
C GLN A 73 1.15 -25.59 -24.32
N ARG A 74 -0.14 -25.58 -23.95
CA ARG A 74 -1.19 -24.95 -24.76
C ARG A 74 -1.14 -23.45 -24.49
N LEU A 75 -0.23 -22.75 -25.17
CA LEU A 75 -0.10 -21.31 -25.02
C LEU A 75 -1.30 -20.61 -25.66
N GLY A 76 -2.05 -19.84 -24.88
CA GLY A 76 -3.03 -18.90 -25.41
C GLY A 76 -2.36 -17.75 -26.18
N ILE A 77 -3.11 -17.06 -27.05
CA ILE A 77 -2.62 -15.96 -27.90
C ILE A 77 -2.01 -14.79 -27.08
N LEU A 78 -2.36 -14.66 -25.80
CA LEU A 78 -1.85 -13.64 -24.86
C LEU A 78 -0.68 -14.10 -23.97
N GLU A 79 -0.30 -15.38 -24.02
CA GLU A 79 0.72 -15.97 -23.14
C GLU A 79 1.94 -16.46 -23.94
N THR A 80 2.27 -15.80 -25.04
CA THR A 80 3.46 -16.15 -25.82
C THR A 80 4.73 -15.88 -25.02
N PRO A 81 5.59 -16.88 -24.77
CA PRO A 81 6.83 -16.66 -24.08
C PRO A 81 7.72 -15.71 -24.89
N LEU A 82 8.28 -14.72 -24.21
CA LEU A 82 9.12 -13.71 -24.86
C LEU A 82 10.50 -14.30 -25.12
N GLY A 83 11.03 -14.10 -26.33
CA GLY A 83 12.41 -14.46 -26.66
C GLY A 83 12.66 -15.96 -26.91
N SER A 84 11.68 -16.69 -27.44
CA SER A 84 11.85 -18.11 -27.83
C SER A 84 12.99 -18.39 -28.82
N LEU A 85 13.45 -17.36 -29.53
CA LEU A 85 14.58 -17.40 -30.47
C LEU A 85 15.77 -16.52 -30.04
N SER A 86 15.77 -16.01 -28.79
CA SER A 86 16.83 -15.13 -28.29
C SER A 86 17.64 -15.81 -27.18
N SER A 87 18.72 -15.14 -26.75
CA SER A 87 19.51 -15.58 -25.59
C SER A 87 18.74 -15.50 -24.27
N THR A 88 17.57 -14.86 -24.24
CA THR A 88 16.78 -14.67 -23.02
C THR A 88 15.33 -15.06 -23.26
N PHE A 89 14.87 -16.10 -22.56
CA PHE A 89 13.52 -16.62 -22.64
C PHE A 89 12.76 -16.33 -21.33
N VAL A 90 11.59 -15.71 -21.44
CA VAL A 90 10.74 -15.40 -20.29
C VAL A 90 9.43 -16.17 -20.40
N LEU A 91 9.15 -16.95 -19.36
CA LEU A 91 7.94 -17.75 -19.22
C LEU A 91 7.18 -17.32 -17.98
N GLN A 92 5.97 -16.80 -18.17
CA GLN A 92 5.06 -16.46 -17.09
C GLN A 92 4.19 -17.66 -16.78
N GLY A 93 4.24 -18.15 -15.53
CA GLY A 93 3.38 -19.23 -15.09
C GLY A 93 1.92 -18.82 -14.94
N SER A 94 1.03 -19.77 -15.26
CA SER A 94 -0.42 -19.65 -15.19
C SER A 94 -1.03 -21.06 -15.02
N PRO A 95 -2.20 -21.20 -14.37
CA PRO A 95 -2.94 -22.47 -14.32
C PRO A 95 -3.31 -23.04 -15.70
N SER A 96 -3.36 -22.21 -16.74
CA SER A 96 -3.57 -22.64 -18.14
C SER A 96 -2.35 -23.35 -18.75
N ILE A 97 -1.16 -23.06 -18.22
CA ILE A 97 0.14 -23.48 -18.76
C ILE A 97 0.72 -24.64 -17.94
N PHE A 98 0.62 -24.52 -16.62
CA PHE A 98 1.27 -25.41 -15.68
C PHE A 98 0.25 -26.26 -14.92
N VAL A 99 0.62 -27.52 -14.67
CA VAL A 99 -0.16 -28.44 -13.84
C VAL A 99 0.61 -28.69 -12.54
N GLN A 100 -0.06 -28.52 -11.40
CA GLN A 100 0.52 -28.76 -10.08
C GLN A 100 1.03 -30.20 -9.94
N GLY A 101 2.20 -30.37 -9.32
CA GLY A 101 2.90 -31.64 -9.14
C GLY A 101 3.56 -32.19 -10.42
N SER A 102 3.52 -31.46 -11.53
CA SER A 102 4.11 -31.91 -12.79
C SER A 102 5.53 -31.40 -12.98
N ILE A 103 6.36 -32.24 -13.62
CA ILE A 103 7.74 -31.91 -13.96
C ILE A 103 7.79 -31.33 -15.37
N TYR A 104 8.43 -30.18 -15.52
CA TYR A 104 8.67 -29.51 -16.79
C TYR A 104 10.14 -29.53 -17.13
N PHE A 105 10.44 -29.84 -18.39
CA PHE A 105 11.78 -29.84 -18.94
C PHE A 105 11.93 -28.68 -19.90
N VAL A 106 12.97 -27.88 -19.69
CA VAL A 106 13.39 -26.82 -20.59
C VAL A 106 14.60 -27.31 -21.35
N THR A 107 14.50 -27.28 -22.67
CA THR A 107 15.60 -27.61 -23.58
C THR A 107 15.95 -26.38 -24.40
N LEU A 108 17.20 -25.96 -24.30
CA LEU A 108 17.81 -24.95 -25.14
C LEU A 108 18.51 -25.65 -26.29
N TYR A 109 18.22 -25.26 -27.52
CA TYR A 109 18.98 -25.63 -28.71
C TYR A 109 19.79 -24.45 -29.19
N GLY A 110 21.05 -24.69 -29.53
CA GLY A 110 21.95 -23.71 -30.13
C GLY A 110 22.40 -24.21 -31.48
N LYS A 111 22.22 -23.40 -32.53
CA LYS A 111 22.64 -23.71 -33.89
C LYS A 111 23.73 -22.74 -34.32
N ALA A 112 24.90 -23.27 -34.67
CA ALA A 112 26.01 -22.50 -35.22
C ALA A 112 26.71 -23.33 -36.30
N ALA A 113 27.02 -22.71 -37.45
CA ALA A 113 27.73 -23.35 -38.57
C ALA A 113 27.16 -24.72 -39.00
N GLY A 114 25.83 -24.89 -38.97
CA GLY A 114 25.15 -26.13 -39.34
C GLY A 114 25.16 -27.25 -38.28
N VAL A 115 25.81 -27.04 -37.13
CA VAL A 115 25.77 -27.95 -35.97
C VAL A 115 24.70 -27.49 -34.99
N THR A 116 23.98 -28.45 -34.40
CA THR A 116 23.04 -28.20 -33.31
C THR A 116 23.57 -28.83 -32.03
N SER A 117 23.63 -28.05 -30.94
CA SER A 117 23.84 -28.56 -29.58
C SER A 117 22.61 -28.28 -28.72
N SER A 118 22.50 -28.99 -27.60
CA SER A 118 21.37 -28.83 -26.68
C SER A 118 21.80 -28.85 -25.22
N ALA A 119 21.22 -27.97 -24.41
CA ALA A 119 21.29 -28.01 -22.94
C ALA A 119 19.89 -28.23 -22.37
N ARG A 120 19.76 -29.05 -21.33
CA ARG A 120 18.46 -29.36 -20.70
C ARG A 120 18.52 -29.14 -19.20
N SER A 121 17.44 -28.61 -18.66
CA SER A 121 17.18 -28.48 -17.24
C SER A 121 15.70 -28.74 -17.00
N PHE A 122 15.32 -28.83 -15.75
CA PHE A 122 13.96 -29.14 -15.37
C PHE A 122 13.59 -28.50 -14.04
N PHE A 123 12.29 -28.36 -13.84
CA PHE A 123 11.71 -27.85 -12.61
C PHE A 123 10.38 -28.56 -12.34
N ILE A 124 9.99 -28.57 -11.08
CA ILE A 124 8.71 -29.13 -10.64
C ILE A 124 7.77 -27.98 -10.33
N ILE A 125 6.51 -28.11 -10.75
CA ILE A 125 5.47 -27.20 -10.28
C ILE A 125 4.97 -27.72 -8.94
N ASN A 126 5.20 -26.95 -7.88
CA ASN A 126 4.86 -27.31 -6.51
C ASN A 126 3.34 -27.59 -6.35
N SER A 127 3.00 -28.62 -5.58
CA SER A 127 1.60 -28.95 -5.24
C SER A 127 1.19 -28.36 -3.90
N PRO A 128 -0.04 -27.83 -3.76
CA PRO A 128 -0.50 -27.35 -2.46
C PRO A 128 -0.69 -28.52 -1.47
N PRO A 129 -0.65 -28.25 -0.15
CA PRO A 129 -0.99 -29.23 0.89
C PRO A 129 -2.36 -29.88 0.66
N ARG A 130 -2.52 -31.15 1.08
CA ARG A 130 -3.75 -31.95 0.87
C ARG A 130 -4.26 -32.61 2.16
N GLY A 131 -5.51 -33.08 2.11
CA GLY A 131 -6.10 -34.05 3.05
C GLY A 131 -6.81 -33.47 4.27
N GLY A 132 -6.55 -32.22 4.66
CA GLY A 132 -7.03 -31.69 5.93
C GLY A 132 -8.49 -31.20 5.95
N THR A 133 -8.95 -30.82 7.14
CA THR A 133 -10.29 -30.24 7.37
C THR A 133 -10.18 -28.90 8.08
N PHE A 134 -11.10 -27.99 7.79
CA PHE A 134 -11.24 -26.71 8.48
C PHE A 134 -12.52 -26.69 9.33
N LYS A 135 -12.38 -26.33 10.60
CA LYS A 135 -13.50 -26.20 11.56
C LYS A 135 -13.39 -24.90 12.32
N ALA A 136 -14.55 -24.31 12.63
CA ALA A 136 -14.66 -23.14 13.47
C ALA A 136 -15.78 -23.34 14.50
N CYS A 137 -15.42 -23.38 15.78
CA CYS A 137 -16.34 -23.72 16.87
C CYS A 137 -16.11 -22.80 18.07
N LEU A 138 -17.17 -22.55 18.85
CA LEU A 138 -17.08 -21.87 20.14
C LEU A 138 -16.22 -22.68 21.12
N GLN A 139 -15.18 -22.07 21.69
CA GLN A 139 -14.19 -22.75 22.54
C GLN A 139 -14.80 -23.30 23.84
N GLU A 140 -15.76 -22.59 24.44
CA GLU A 140 -16.41 -22.97 25.71
C GLU A 140 -17.62 -23.90 25.56
N ALA A 141 -17.92 -24.37 24.34
CA ALA A 141 -18.99 -25.33 24.15
C ALA A 141 -18.66 -26.63 24.89
N THR A 142 -19.54 -27.05 25.79
CA THR A 142 -19.39 -28.32 26.52
C THR A 142 -19.26 -29.47 25.52
N VAL A 143 -18.31 -30.39 25.79
CA VAL A 143 -17.86 -31.49 24.92
C VAL A 143 -19.00 -32.35 24.35
N SER A 144 -20.17 -32.34 24.99
CA SER A 144 -21.39 -33.06 24.57
C SER A 144 -22.21 -32.39 23.46
N SER A 145 -21.93 -31.14 23.08
CA SER A 145 -22.78 -30.34 22.18
C SER A 145 -22.32 -30.24 20.72
N GLY A 146 -21.21 -30.89 20.36
CA GLY A 146 -20.64 -30.78 19.02
C GLY A 146 -20.07 -29.38 18.73
N CYS A 147 -19.83 -29.07 17.46
CA CYS A 147 -19.28 -27.78 17.04
C CYS A 147 -20.35 -26.68 17.09
N VAL A 148 -20.40 -25.93 18.19
CA VAL A 148 -21.32 -24.78 18.33
C VAL A 148 -20.80 -23.60 17.51
N ARG A 149 -21.66 -23.06 16.63
CA ARG A 149 -21.33 -21.97 15.68
C ARG A 149 -21.97 -20.63 16.03
N THR A 150 -22.54 -20.52 17.22
CA THR A 150 -23.24 -19.33 17.72
C THR A 150 -22.60 -18.84 19.01
N GLY A 151 -22.44 -17.52 19.18
CA GLY A 151 -21.84 -16.93 20.39
C GLY A 151 -22.10 -15.43 20.50
N MET A 152 -21.61 -14.80 21.55
CA MET A 152 -21.72 -13.37 21.82
C MET A 152 -20.50 -12.60 21.32
N SER A 153 -20.72 -11.42 20.74
CA SER A 153 -19.65 -10.55 20.24
C SER A 153 -18.65 -10.15 21.32
N ILE A 154 -17.36 -10.08 20.97
CA ILE A 154 -16.22 -9.66 21.83
C ILE A 154 -15.95 -10.59 23.04
N ILE A 155 -16.99 -11.20 23.61
CA ILE A 155 -16.93 -12.01 24.84
C ILE A 155 -16.62 -13.47 24.51
N ASP A 156 -17.29 -14.05 23.54
CA ASP A 156 -17.04 -15.45 23.20
C ASP A 156 -15.81 -15.57 22.30
N ILE A 157 -15.14 -16.72 22.40
CA ILE A 157 -13.93 -17.04 21.64
C ILE A 157 -14.26 -18.21 20.72
N PHE A 158 -14.10 -17.99 19.43
CA PHE A 158 -14.20 -19.01 18.40
C PHE A 158 -12.81 -19.55 18.10
N ARG A 159 -12.66 -20.87 18.19
CA ARG A 159 -11.46 -21.58 17.77
C ARG A 159 -11.61 -22.00 16.32
N LEU A 160 -10.72 -21.47 15.48
CA LEU A 160 -10.51 -21.87 14.10
C LEU A 160 -9.38 -22.90 14.08
N GLN A 161 -9.60 -24.01 13.40
CA GLN A 161 -8.68 -25.15 13.45
C GLN A 161 -8.59 -25.84 12.08
N CYS A 162 -7.35 -26.07 11.65
CA CYS A 162 -7.00 -26.82 10.44
C CYS A 162 -6.36 -28.15 10.84
N ASP A 163 -7.07 -29.26 10.68
CA ASP A 163 -6.59 -30.58 11.10
C ASP A 163 -6.16 -31.43 9.91
N SER A 164 -5.17 -32.30 10.12
CA SER A 164 -4.78 -33.39 9.20
C SER A 164 -4.30 -32.92 7.82
N TRP A 165 -3.69 -31.74 7.73
CA TRP A 165 -3.03 -31.27 6.52
C TRP A 165 -1.65 -31.91 6.38
N THR A 166 -1.31 -32.33 5.16
CA THR A 166 -0.01 -32.91 4.83
C THR A 166 0.50 -32.36 3.51
N ASP A 167 1.80 -32.10 3.42
CA ASP A 167 2.47 -31.77 2.16
C ASP A 167 2.68 -33.05 1.33
N PRO A 168 2.20 -33.12 0.07
CA PRO A 168 2.47 -34.25 -0.83
C PRO A 168 3.97 -34.50 -1.09
N GLU A 169 4.81 -33.49 -0.96
CA GLU A 169 6.26 -33.57 -1.24
C GLU A 169 7.07 -34.03 0.01
N GLY A 170 6.41 -34.12 1.18
CA GLY A 170 6.93 -34.76 2.41
C GLY A 170 7.62 -33.83 3.41
N ASP A 171 7.41 -34.04 4.73
CA ASP A 171 8.05 -33.43 5.91
C ASP A 171 8.42 -31.93 5.85
N VAL A 172 7.63 -31.14 5.13
CA VAL A 172 7.77 -29.68 5.09
C VAL A 172 6.92 -29.03 6.18
N THR A 173 7.46 -28.03 6.87
CA THR A 173 6.70 -27.22 7.84
C THR A 173 5.57 -26.49 7.14
N LEU A 174 4.33 -26.76 7.57
CA LEU A 174 3.15 -26.07 7.09
C LEU A 174 2.95 -24.73 7.80
N SER A 175 2.51 -23.74 7.04
CA SER A 175 2.06 -22.44 7.54
C SER A 175 0.56 -22.30 7.31
N TYR A 176 -0.14 -21.75 8.29
CA TYR A 176 -1.57 -21.55 8.30
C TYR A 176 -1.89 -20.07 8.34
N ARG A 177 -2.91 -19.68 7.58
CA ARG A 177 -3.44 -18.32 7.57
C ARG A 177 -4.92 -18.38 7.85
N PHE A 178 -5.36 -17.55 8.79
CA PHE A 178 -6.78 -17.44 9.14
C PHE A 178 -7.29 -16.06 8.78
N GLY A 179 -8.60 -15.95 8.58
CA GLY A 179 -9.24 -14.67 8.34
C GLY A 179 -10.73 -14.71 8.64
N TYR A 180 -11.39 -13.57 8.51
CA TYR A 180 -12.84 -13.48 8.56
C TYR A 180 -13.35 -12.35 7.68
N SER A 181 -14.57 -12.50 7.17
CA SER A 181 -15.35 -11.45 6.54
C SER A 181 -16.70 -11.32 7.24
N LEU A 182 -17.27 -10.12 7.20
CA LEU A 182 -18.56 -9.82 7.81
C LEU A 182 -19.55 -9.50 6.69
N SER A 183 -20.67 -10.20 6.70
CA SER A 183 -21.80 -9.85 5.84
C SER A 183 -22.59 -8.72 6.50
N ASN A 184 -22.12 -7.49 6.32
CA ASN A 184 -22.80 -6.32 6.84
C ASN A 184 -24.00 -6.00 5.95
N GLY A 185 -25.21 -6.35 6.40
CA GLY A 185 -26.46 -6.10 5.67
C GLY A 185 -26.83 -4.63 5.43
N GLN A 186 -25.92 -3.65 5.60
CA GLN A 186 -26.28 -2.24 5.48
C GLN A 186 -25.25 -1.23 4.94
N ASN A 187 -24.07 -1.61 4.42
CA ASN A 187 -23.23 -0.65 3.68
C ASN A 187 -22.44 -1.34 2.55
N SER A 188 -23.06 -1.40 1.36
CA SER A 188 -22.50 -1.95 0.12
C SER A 188 -21.54 -1.00 -0.60
N TYR A 189 -20.58 -0.39 0.13
CA TYR A 189 -19.49 0.35 -0.49
C TYR A 189 -18.16 -0.22 -0.01
N SER A 190 -17.42 -0.78 -0.98
CA SER A 190 -16.18 -1.55 -0.88
C SER A 190 -16.37 -3.04 -0.62
N ASN A 191 -15.64 -3.85 -1.40
CA ASN A 191 -15.49 -5.30 -1.33
C ASN A 191 -15.62 -5.81 0.11
N GLU A 192 -16.32 -6.95 0.31
CA GLU A 192 -16.36 -7.65 1.61
C GLU A 192 -15.02 -7.49 2.32
N SER A 193 -15.00 -6.78 3.45
CA SER A 193 -13.76 -6.41 4.12
C SER A 193 -13.17 -7.67 4.74
N VAL A 194 -12.46 -8.44 3.94
CA VAL A 194 -11.77 -9.66 4.37
C VAL A 194 -10.59 -9.23 5.22
N VAL A 195 -10.64 -9.60 6.50
CA VAL A 195 -9.52 -9.44 7.43
C VAL A 195 -8.72 -10.73 7.39
N TRP A 196 -7.50 -10.65 6.90
CA TRP A 196 -6.54 -11.76 6.95
C TRP A 196 -5.50 -11.53 8.03
N PHE A 197 -5.26 -12.55 8.83
CA PHE A 197 -4.11 -12.60 9.72
C PHE A 197 -2.86 -13.09 8.95
N ASP A 198 -1.68 -12.91 9.54
CA ASP A 198 -0.40 -13.37 9.01
C ASP A 198 -0.30 -14.90 9.08
N TRP A 199 0.63 -15.42 8.31
CA TRP A 199 0.99 -16.83 8.34
C TRP A 199 1.58 -17.20 9.70
N SER A 200 1.12 -18.33 10.25
CA SER A 200 1.59 -18.89 11.51
C SER A 200 1.82 -20.39 11.36
N GLU A 201 2.78 -20.95 12.10
CA GLU A 201 2.98 -22.40 12.17
C GLU A 201 1.87 -23.10 12.98
N SER A 202 1.06 -22.33 13.73
CA SER A 202 -0.06 -22.87 14.49
C SER A 202 -1.24 -23.19 13.57
N ALA A 203 -1.66 -24.45 13.60
CA ALA A 203 -2.88 -24.93 12.96
C ALA A 203 -4.18 -24.46 13.63
N ILE A 204 -4.06 -23.66 14.71
CA ILE A 204 -5.18 -23.17 15.52
C ILE A 204 -5.07 -21.66 15.68
N LYS A 205 -6.21 -20.97 15.55
CA LYS A 205 -6.36 -19.55 15.87
C LYS A 205 -7.63 -19.32 16.69
N ASP A 206 -7.47 -18.70 17.84
CA ASP A 206 -8.57 -18.28 18.70
C ASP A 206 -8.92 -16.82 18.40
N LEU A 207 -10.19 -16.54 18.10
CA LEU A 207 -10.68 -15.23 17.68
C LEU A 207 -11.96 -14.84 18.41
N SER A 208 -12.03 -13.59 18.84
CA SER A 208 -13.31 -12.95 19.19
C SER A 208 -13.79 -12.13 18.00
N LEU A 209 -15.06 -12.31 17.64
CA LEU A 209 -15.66 -11.73 16.45
C LEU A 209 -16.66 -10.62 16.84
N PRO A 210 -16.86 -9.61 15.97
CA PRO A 210 -17.99 -8.70 16.11
C PRO A 210 -19.31 -9.43 15.79
N SER A 211 -20.41 -8.88 16.26
CA SER A 211 -21.78 -9.32 16.00
C SER A 211 -22.15 -9.19 14.52
N GLY A 212 -22.98 -10.13 14.08
CA GLY A 212 -23.36 -10.33 12.70
C GLY A 212 -23.08 -11.76 12.23
N ASN A 213 -23.29 -11.99 10.94
CA ASN A 213 -22.93 -13.24 10.28
C ASN A 213 -21.48 -13.11 9.76
N ALA A 214 -20.58 -13.82 10.43
CA ALA A 214 -19.17 -13.86 10.09
C ALA A 214 -18.88 -15.10 9.23
N SER A 215 -18.21 -14.91 8.10
CA SER A 215 -17.62 -16.00 7.33
C SER A 215 -16.15 -16.07 7.70
N VAL A 216 -15.76 -17.09 8.47
CA VAL A 216 -14.35 -17.31 8.81
C VAL A 216 -13.67 -18.12 7.72
N MET A 217 -12.40 -17.81 7.49
CA MET A 217 -11.59 -18.33 6.40
C MET A 217 -10.31 -18.96 6.92
N ALA A 218 -9.85 -19.98 6.22
CA ALA A 218 -8.52 -20.55 6.42
C ALA A 218 -7.84 -20.91 5.10
N GLN A 219 -6.52 -20.82 5.10
CA GLN A 219 -5.66 -21.22 4.00
C GLN A 219 -4.40 -21.88 4.57
N VAL A 220 -3.91 -22.91 3.89
CA VAL A 220 -2.69 -23.63 4.28
C VAL A 220 -1.66 -23.50 3.18
N LYS A 221 -0.40 -23.35 3.56
CA LYS A 221 0.73 -23.15 2.66
C LYS A 221 1.91 -24.01 3.09
N ASP A 222 2.69 -24.47 2.12
CA ASP A 222 3.97 -25.13 2.33
C ASP A 222 5.16 -24.14 2.42
N GLU A 223 6.36 -24.64 2.75
CA GLU A 223 7.60 -23.83 2.76
C GLU A 223 7.92 -23.23 1.37
N CYS A 224 7.47 -23.92 0.32
CA CYS A 224 7.66 -23.53 -1.08
C CYS A 224 6.74 -22.39 -1.54
N GLY A 225 5.68 -22.09 -0.80
CA GLY A 225 4.71 -21.06 -1.12
C GLY A 225 3.47 -21.49 -1.89
N SER A 226 3.25 -22.78 -2.16
CA SER A 226 1.99 -23.22 -2.74
C SER A 226 0.92 -23.22 -1.67
N GLN A 227 -0.28 -22.80 -2.05
CA GLN A 227 -1.37 -22.51 -1.13
C GLN A 227 -2.59 -23.31 -1.53
N THR A 228 -3.33 -23.79 -0.53
CA THR A 228 -4.65 -24.38 -0.75
C THR A 228 -5.64 -23.34 -1.25
N GLU A 229 -6.78 -23.81 -1.75
CA GLU A 229 -7.96 -22.96 -1.84
C GLU A 229 -8.36 -22.42 -0.46
N ILE A 230 -9.19 -21.37 -0.46
CA ILE A 230 -9.70 -20.78 0.78
C ILE A 230 -10.88 -21.61 1.27
N PHE A 231 -10.77 -22.10 2.51
CA PHE A 231 -11.86 -22.79 3.19
C PHE A 231 -12.71 -21.80 3.96
N PHE A 232 -14.03 -22.01 3.97
CA PHE A 232 -14.98 -21.12 4.62
C PHE A 232 -15.81 -21.87 5.67
N SER A 233 -16.14 -21.18 6.76
CA SER A 233 -17.15 -21.63 7.73
C SER A 233 -17.96 -20.42 8.20
N SER A 234 -19.28 -20.57 8.28
CA SER A 234 -20.17 -19.52 8.75
C SER A 234 -20.38 -19.59 10.26
N LEU A 235 -20.33 -18.44 10.93
CA LEU A 235 -20.62 -18.26 12.34
C LEU A 235 -21.69 -17.17 12.51
N THR A 236 -22.58 -17.34 13.49
CA THR A 236 -23.58 -16.32 13.84
C THR A 236 -23.23 -15.74 15.21
N VAL A 237 -22.87 -14.47 15.23
CA VAL A 237 -22.43 -13.78 16.44
C VAL A 237 -23.53 -12.81 16.86
N ALA A 238 -24.15 -13.05 18.01
CA ALA A 238 -25.16 -12.19 18.57
C ALA A 238 -24.54 -10.89 19.12
N ASP A 239 -25.28 -9.79 18.98
CA ASP A 239 -24.97 -8.55 19.69
C ASP A 239 -25.02 -8.80 21.20
N GLY A 240 -24.01 -8.32 21.93
CA GLY A 240 -23.94 -8.40 23.39
C GLY A 240 -25.09 -7.70 24.12
N SER A 241 -25.98 -6.99 23.40
CA SER A 241 -27.24 -6.44 23.92
C SER A 241 -28.39 -7.47 23.99
N MET A 242 -28.28 -8.62 23.30
CA MET A 242 -29.36 -9.61 23.26
C MET A 242 -29.23 -10.68 24.35
N THR A 243 -30.31 -10.82 25.10
CA THR A 243 -30.63 -11.82 26.12
C THR A 243 -30.58 -13.26 25.59
N MET A 244 -29.39 -13.81 25.36
CA MET A 244 -29.21 -15.26 25.23
C MET A 244 -28.82 -15.87 26.59
N GLY A 245 -29.83 -16.37 27.32
CA GLY A 245 -29.63 -17.21 28.50
C GLY A 245 -29.55 -16.45 29.83
N THR A 246 -30.61 -16.57 30.62
CA THR A 246 -30.93 -15.92 31.91
C THR A 246 -29.95 -16.13 33.08
N ARG A 247 -28.71 -16.60 32.86
CA ARG A 247 -27.68 -16.78 33.91
C ARG A 247 -26.35 -16.05 33.71
N ARG A 248 -26.10 -15.38 32.58
CA ARG A 248 -24.86 -14.59 32.35
C ARG A 248 -25.00 -13.08 32.66
N ILE A 249 -26.13 -12.66 33.22
CA ILE A 249 -26.49 -11.24 33.43
C ILE A 249 -25.65 -10.55 34.53
N LEU A 250 -25.04 -11.30 35.46
CA LEU A 250 -24.29 -10.70 36.57
C LEU A 250 -22.86 -10.25 36.21
N SER A 251 -22.38 -10.52 34.99
CA SER A 251 -21.11 -9.99 34.46
C SER A 251 -21.29 -8.93 33.38
N ALA A 252 -22.53 -8.49 33.11
CA ALA A 252 -22.85 -7.42 32.16
C ALA A 252 -22.51 -6.04 32.75
N GLY A 253 -21.30 -5.89 33.29
CA GLY A 253 -20.65 -4.58 33.33
C GLY A 253 -20.54 -4.03 31.90
N ASN A 254 -20.29 -2.74 31.78
CA ASN A 254 -20.06 -2.05 30.51
C ASN A 254 -19.24 -2.94 29.56
N ILE A 255 -19.83 -3.45 28.46
CA ILE A 255 -19.16 -4.37 27.52
C ILE A 255 -17.80 -3.82 27.05
N TRP A 256 -17.68 -2.48 27.02
CA TRP A 256 -16.47 -1.76 26.70
C TRP A 256 -15.38 -1.87 27.77
N SER A 257 -15.72 -1.97 29.05
CA SER A 257 -14.73 -2.21 30.11
C SER A 257 -14.16 -3.63 29.99
N VAL A 258 -15.04 -4.62 29.75
CA VAL A 258 -14.61 -6.02 29.53
C VAL A 258 -13.72 -6.11 28.28
N ALA A 259 -14.08 -5.41 27.20
CA ALA A 259 -13.26 -5.33 26.00
C ALA A 259 -11.88 -4.72 26.26
N LYS A 260 -11.82 -3.58 26.97
CA LYS A 260 -10.55 -2.93 27.37
C LYS A 260 -9.68 -3.87 28.19
N ASP A 261 -10.26 -4.54 29.19
CA ASP A 261 -9.52 -5.46 30.06
C ASP A 261 -8.97 -6.67 29.30
N ARG A 262 -9.72 -7.19 28.31
CA ARG A 262 -9.23 -8.29 27.45
C ARG A 262 -8.10 -7.88 26.51
N VAL A 263 -8.20 -6.71 25.89
CA VAL A 263 -7.11 -6.18 25.04
C VAL A 263 -5.87 -5.94 25.90
N LYS A 264 -6.04 -5.35 27.09
CA LYS A 264 -4.96 -5.14 28.06
C LYS A 264 -4.35 -6.45 28.55
N SER A 265 -5.16 -7.47 28.83
CA SER A 265 -4.69 -8.80 29.23
C SER A 265 -3.90 -9.47 28.10
N SER A 266 -4.38 -9.39 26.86
CA SER A 266 -3.67 -9.92 25.68
C SER A 266 -2.29 -9.28 25.52
N LEU A 267 -2.21 -7.96 25.72
CA LEU A 267 -0.95 -7.23 25.74
C LEU A 267 -0.02 -7.70 26.87
N GLN A 268 -0.54 -7.91 28.08
CA GLN A 268 0.24 -8.42 29.22
C GLN A 268 0.75 -9.85 29.01
N THR A 269 0.03 -10.67 28.24
CA THR A 269 0.45 -12.03 27.88
C THR A 269 1.38 -12.09 26.66
N PHE A 270 1.84 -10.95 26.14
CA PHE A 270 2.68 -10.87 24.95
C PHE A 270 2.05 -11.56 23.72
N ARG A 271 0.73 -11.37 23.53
CA ARG A 271 -0.04 -11.87 22.38
C ARG A 271 -0.45 -10.70 21.47
N PRO A 272 0.51 -10.10 20.73
CA PRO A 272 0.25 -8.90 19.92
C PRO A 272 -0.71 -9.17 18.76
N ASP A 273 -0.72 -10.42 18.27
CA ASP A 273 -1.67 -10.93 17.27
C ASP A 273 -3.12 -10.87 17.75
N ASN A 274 -3.36 -11.20 19.03
CA ASN A 274 -4.67 -11.11 19.65
C ASN A 274 -5.08 -9.65 19.89
N VAL A 275 -4.13 -8.76 20.20
CA VAL A 275 -4.40 -7.32 20.35
C VAL A 275 -4.92 -6.73 19.05
N ASN A 276 -4.31 -7.04 17.90
CA ASN A 276 -4.79 -6.58 16.60
C ASN A 276 -6.21 -7.09 16.32
N ALA A 277 -6.43 -8.40 16.47
CA ALA A 277 -7.73 -9.03 16.23
C ALA A 277 -8.85 -8.45 17.11
N LEU A 278 -8.60 -8.33 18.42
CA LEU A 278 -9.57 -7.78 19.37
C LEU A 278 -9.82 -6.30 19.10
N THR A 279 -8.77 -5.52 18.80
CA THR A 279 -8.93 -4.10 18.50
C THR A 279 -9.78 -3.89 17.26
N SER A 280 -9.60 -4.69 16.21
CA SER A 280 -10.46 -4.66 15.03
C SER A 280 -11.91 -4.98 15.37
N ALA A 281 -12.16 -6.07 16.11
CA ALA A 281 -13.52 -6.48 16.49
C ALA A 281 -14.23 -5.42 17.33
N VAL A 282 -13.54 -4.86 18.35
CA VAL A 282 -14.08 -3.80 19.20
C VAL A 282 -14.36 -2.54 18.38
N SER A 283 -13.47 -2.16 17.46
CA SER A 283 -13.66 -0.97 16.63
C SER A 283 -14.88 -1.07 15.70
N ILE A 284 -15.17 -2.28 15.19
CA ILE A 284 -16.36 -2.55 14.38
C ILE A 284 -17.63 -2.41 15.22
N GLU A 285 -17.64 -2.93 16.46
CA GLU A 285 -18.78 -2.75 17.37
C GLU A 285 -18.98 -1.29 17.76
N MET A 286 -17.90 -0.56 18.04
CA MET A 286 -17.95 0.87 18.36
C MET A 286 -18.49 1.70 17.20
N ALA A 287 -18.27 1.27 15.95
CA ALA A 287 -18.83 1.93 14.79
C ALA A 287 -20.37 1.82 14.71
N ARG A 288 -21.03 1.16 15.66
CA ARG A 288 -22.49 1.20 15.86
C ARG A 288 -22.96 2.22 16.89
N LEU A 289 -22.07 2.75 17.73
CA LEU A 289 -22.40 3.81 18.70
C LEU A 289 -22.73 5.12 17.98
N SER A 290 -23.49 6.01 18.64
CA SER A 290 -23.72 7.37 18.14
C SER A 290 -22.39 8.15 18.05
N GLU A 291 -22.28 9.01 17.03
CA GLU A 291 -21.13 9.92 16.88
C GLU A 291 -21.01 10.84 18.11
N GLY A 292 -19.77 11.12 18.55
CA GLY A 292 -19.49 12.01 19.67
C GLY A 292 -19.75 11.44 21.07
N ALA A 293 -20.09 10.15 21.20
CA ALA A 293 -20.24 9.54 22.53
C ALA A 293 -18.89 9.57 23.29
N ALA A 294 -18.86 10.13 24.50
CA ALA A 294 -17.63 10.27 25.31
C ALA A 294 -16.91 8.91 25.51
N ASP A 295 -17.68 7.85 25.76
CA ASP A 295 -17.16 6.48 25.87
C ASP A 295 -16.42 6.02 24.60
N ALA A 296 -16.86 6.47 23.42
CA ALA A 296 -16.26 6.11 22.15
C ALA A 296 -14.94 6.86 21.91
N VAL A 297 -14.83 8.12 22.32
CA VAL A 297 -13.59 8.91 22.24
C VAL A 297 -12.51 8.28 23.12
N ASP A 298 -12.84 7.98 24.39
CA ASP A 298 -11.90 7.39 25.35
C ASP A 298 -11.47 5.97 24.97
N LEU A 299 -12.40 5.17 24.45
CA LEU A 299 -12.10 3.82 24.01
C LEU A 299 -11.19 3.82 22.77
N ARG A 300 -11.40 4.72 21.79
CA ARG A 300 -10.49 4.84 20.63
C ARG A 300 -9.07 5.20 21.04
N ALA A 301 -8.92 6.18 21.95
CA ALA A 301 -7.61 6.56 22.48
C ALA A 301 -6.91 5.36 23.16
N SER A 302 -7.66 4.59 23.96
CA SER A 302 -7.15 3.39 24.63
C SER A 302 -6.72 2.31 23.63
N LEU A 303 -7.52 2.05 22.61
CA LEU A 303 -7.23 1.06 21.57
C LEU A 303 -5.98 1.41 20.76
N LEU A 304 -5.82 2.68 20.36
CA LEU A 304 -4.59 3.14 19.70
C LEU A 304 -3.36 2.98 20.59
N GLN A 305 -3.49 3.26 21.88
CA GLN A 305 -2.40 3.05 22.83
C GLN A 305 -2.02 1.57 22.98
N PHE A 306 -3.01 0.68 23.01
CA PHE A 306 -2.76 -0.76 23.05
C PHE A 306 -2.11 -1.27 21.76
N LEU A 307 -2.56 -0.79 20.59
CA LEU A 307 -1.91 -1.10 19.31
C LEU A 307 -0.46 -0.61 19.28
N ARG A 308 -0.19 0.63 19.71
CA ARG A 308 1.17 1.18 19.78
C ARG A 308 2.11 0.30 20.62
N ARG A 309 1.66 -0.10 21.81
CA ARG A 309 2.43 -0.98 22.70
C ARG A 309 2.56 -2.40 22.16
N SER A 310 1.52 -2.93 21.52
CA SER A 310 1.56 -4.24 20.86
C SER A 310 2.62 -4.28 19.78
N VAL A 311 2.71 -3.20 18.99
CA VAL A 311 3.68 -3.02 17.93
C VAL A 311 5.13 -2.89 18.46
N ASP A 312 5.31 -2.33 19.67
CA ASP A 312 6.62 -2.31 20.33
C ASP A 312 7.07 -3.70 20.82
N GLN A 313 6.12 -4.55 21.20
CA GLN A 313 6.40 -5.87 21.79
C GLN A 313 6.39 -7.02 20.75
N GLY A 314 5.74 -6.81 19.61
CA GLY A 314 5.54 -7.85 18.60
C GLY A 314 6.73 -8.08 17.69
N ILE A 315 6.83 -9.32 17.17
CA ILE A 315 7.73 -9.63 16.06
C ILE A 315 7.20 -8.91 14.82
N LYS A 316 8.02 -8.01 14.27
CA LYS A 316 7.62 -7.09 13.20
C LYS A 316 7.65 -7.77 11.82
N THR A 317 6.86 -8.82 11.66
CA THR A 317 6.65 -9.41 10.35
C THR A 317 5.83 -8.46 9.47
N ARG A 318 5.98 -8.60 8.15
CA ARG A 318 5.18 -7.84 7.18
C ARG A 318 3.68 -8.02 7.40
N GLY A 319 3.22 -9.25 7.65
CA GLY A 319 1.79 -9.50 7.87
C GLY A 319 1.31 -8.89 9.17
N PHE A 320 2.10 -8.97 10.25
CA PHE A 320 1.78 -8.29 11.51
C PHE A 320 1.63 -6.76 11.35
N ILE A 321 2.55 -6.10 10.62
CA ILE A 321 2.45 -4.66 10.32
C ILE A 321 1.15 -4.35 9.56
N CYS A 322 0.80 -5.18 8.58
CA CYS A 322 -0.41 -4.99 7.79
C CYS A 322 -1.70 -5.23 8.58
N GLU A 323 -1.70 -6.20 9.50
CA GLU A 323 -2.78 -6.36 10.47
C GLU A 323 -2.90 -5.14 11.38
N ALA A 324 -1.79 -4.64 11.90
CA ALA A 324 -1.77 -3.47 12.78
C ALA A 324 -2.31 -2.23 12.06
N PHE A 325 -1.92 -2.00 10.79
CA PHE A 325 -2.51 -0.95 9.97
C PHE A 325 -4.01 -1.16 9.72
N GLY A 326 -4.44 -2.40 9.46
CA GLY A 326 -5.86 -2.73 9.32
C GLY A 326 -6.67 -2.44 10.58
N ALA A 327 -6.15 -2.84 11.75
CA ALA A 327 -6.76 -2.55 13.04
C ALA A 327 -6.80 -1.05 13.32
N ALA A 328 -5.69 -0.34 13.11
CA ALA A 328 -5.62 1.11 13.27
C ALA A 328 -6.60 1.83 12.33
N ALA A 329 -6.72 1.39 11.07
CA ALA A 329 -7.64 1.97 10.09
C ALA A 329 -9.10 1.86 10.55
N LEU A 330 -9.48 0.75 11.20
CA LEU A 330 -10.81 0.58 11.78
C LEU A 330 -11.03 1.50 12.99
N VAL A 331 -10.03 1.65 13.86
CA VAL A 331 -10.13 2.54 15.04
C VAL A 331 -10.36 3.99 14.62
N VAL A 332 -9.63 4.45 13.59
CA VAL A 332 -9.61 5.85 13.13
C VAL A 332 -10.66 6.17 12.06
N ASN A 333 -11.48 5.19 11.64
CA ASN A 333 -12.47 5.37 10.58
C ASN A 333 -13.48 6.50 10.88
N ARG A 334 -13.73 6.79 12.17
CA ARG A 334 -14.49 7.97 12.61
C ARG A 334 -13.56 9.06 13.14
N PHE A 335 -12.98 9.83 12.22
CA PHE A 335 -12.01 10.88 12.53
C PHE A 335 -12.54 11.97 13.48
N THR A 336 -13.86 12.16 13.53
CA THR A 336 -14.54 13.16 14.39
C THR A 336 -14.48 12.84 15.87
N ASP A 337 -14.29 11.57 16.22
CA ASP A 337 -14.22 11.08 17.58
C ASP A 337 -12.76 10.91 18.07
N LEU A 338 -11.77 11.42 17.34
CA LEU A 338 -10.36 11.34 17.70
C LEU A 338 -9.92 12.54 18.55
N SER A 339 -9.41 12.28 19.75
CA SER A 339 -8.81 13.29 20.62
C SER A 339 -7.38 13.64 20.18
N SER A 340 -6.82 14.78 20.60
CA SER A 340 -5.41 15.14 20.29
C SER A 340 -4.41 14.07 20.72
N ASN A 341 -4.63 13.48 21.90
CA ASN A 341 -3.82 12.37 22.39
C ASN A 341 -3.89 11.16 21.44
N SER A 342 -5.07 10.85 20.88
CA SER A 342 -5.24 9.79 19.88
C SER A 342 -4.44 10.08 18.61
N ILE A 343 -4.43 11.34 18.17
CA ILE A 343 -3.71 11.74 16.95
C ILE A 343 -2.19 11.66 17.18
N SER A 344 -1.68 12.12 18.32
CA SER A 344 -0.25 12.01 18.67
C SER A 344 0.20 10.54 18.73
N ILE A 345 -0.52 9.68 19.46
CA ILE A 345 -0.24 8.23 19.50
C ILE A 345 -0.31 7.61 18.10
N GLY A 346 -1.26 8.07 17.29
CA GLY A 346 -1.44 7.66 15.92
C GLY A 346 -0.28 8.00 15.00
N SER A 347 0.27 9.20 15.13
CA SER A 347 1.46 9.64 14.40
C SER A 347 2.66 8.75 14.74
N ASP A 348 2.92 8.55 16.04
CA ASP A 348 4.01 7.68 16.51
C ASP A 348 3.86 6.24 16.01
N LEU A 349 2.63 5.71 16.03
CA LEU A 349 2.31 4.39 15.52
C LEU A 349 2.62 4.30 14.02
N THR A 350 2.25 5.32 13.26
CA THR A 350 2.46 5.35 11.81
C THR A 350 3.95 5.43 11.45
N ASP A 351 4.72 6.29 12.13
CA ASP A 351 6.17 6.39 11.92
C ASP A 351 6.84 5.06 12.22
N PHE A 352 6.50 4.45 13.36
CA PHE A 352 7.07 3.17 13.77
C PHE A 352 6.75 2.04 12.80
N LEU A 353 5.48 1.91 12.37
CA LEU A 353 5.08 0.87 11.42
C LEU A 353 5.74 1.09 10.05
N SER A 354 5.88 2.35 9.61
CA SER A 354 6.53 2.68 8.34
C SER A 354 8.04 2.44 8.35
N ALA A 355 8.68 2.59 9.51
CA ALA A 355 10.10 2.29 9.74
C ALA A 355 10.37 0.79 9.93
N ALA A 356 9.37 0.03 10.39
CA ALA A 356 9.48 -1.42 10.59
C ALA A 356 9.34 -2.23 9.28
N GLY A 357 8.69 -1.69 8.24
CA GLY A 357 8.45 -2.39 6.97
C GLY A 357 9.67 -2.52 6.03
N VAL A 358 10.90 -2.32 6.50
CA VAL A 358 12.09 -2.02 5.67
C VAL A 358 12.86 -3.28 5.22
N ASP A 359 12.33 -4.49 5.37
CA ASP A 359 13.01 -5.74 5.00
C ASP A 359 13.14 -5.98 3.47
N GLY A 360 13.17 -4.93 2.65
CA GLY A 360 13.42 -5.00 1.20
C GLY A 360 12.33 -5.72 0.40
N ASN A 361 11.16 -5.96 1.00
CA ASN A 361 10.04 -6.63 0.36
C ASN A 361 8.90 -5.64 0.09
N ALA A 362 8.17 -5.86 -1.01
CA ALA A 362 7.01 -5.04 -1.34
C ALA A 362 5.96 -5.04 -0.23
N VAL A 363 5.18 -3.99 -0.07
CA VAL A 363 3.97 -3.99 0.78
C VAL A 363 2.73 -4.27 -0.09
N PRO A 364 1.79 -5.16 0.32
CA PRO A 364 0.60 -5.43 -0.47
C PRO A 364 -0.25 -4.16 -0.58
N LEU A 365 -0.94 -3.98 -1.72
CA LEU A 365 -1.77 -2.80 -1.95
C LEU A 365 -2.79 -2.56 -0.83
N SER A 366 -3.45 -3.61 -0.33
CA SER A 366 -4.43 -3.50 0.77
C SER A 366 -3.84 -2.94 2.07
N CYS A 367 -2.61 -3.34 2.39
CA CYS A 367 -1.88 -2.85 3.56
C CYS A 367 -1.52 -1.36 3.40
N ALA A 368 -1.06 -0.98 2.21
CA ALA A 368 -0.81 0.42 1.91
C ALA A 368 -2.10 1.26 1.92
N THR A 369 -3.22 0.70 1.46
CA THR A 369 -4.55 1.34 1.58
C THR A 369 -4.95 1.55 3.03
N ASN A 370 -4.77 0.56 3.90
CA ASN A 370 -5.05 0.71 5.33
C ASN A 370 -4.15 1.77 5.96
N ALA A 371 -2.85 1.77 5.66
CA ALA A 371 -1.91 2.76 6.19
C ALA A 371 -2.24 4.18 5.71
N ALA A 372 -2.56 4.35 4.42
CA ALA A 372 -3.03 5.62 3.88
C ALA A 372 -4.35 6.05 4.53
N THR A 373 -5.26 5.12 4.84
CA THR A 373 -6.53 5.41 5.52
C THR A 373 -6.28 5.93 6.94
N VAL A 374 -5.33 5.35 7.67
CA VAL A 374 -4.91 5.81 8.98
C VAL A 374 -4.40 7.25 8.91
N ILE A 375 -3.43 7.51 8.03
CA ILE A 375 -2.84 8.84 7.82
C ILE A 375 -3.90 9.85 7.39
N GLY A 376 -4.73 9.50 6.39
CA GLY A 376 -5.76 10.36 5.87
C GLY A 376 -6.79 10.77 6.93
N ASN A 377 -7.22 9.83 7.77
CA ASN A 377 -8.16 10.12 8.86
C ASN A 377 -7.53 10.94 9.98
N PHE A 378 -6.23 10.79 10.28
CA PHE A 378 -5.54 11.68 11.22
C PHE A 378 -5.42 13.11 10.69
N ILE A 379 -5.15 13.29 9.40
CA ILE A 379 -5.13 14.62 8.76
C ILE A 379 -6.52 15.27 8.84
N ARG A 380 -7.60 14.52 8.62
CA ARG A 380 -8.97 15.05 8.80
C ARG A 380 -9.28 15.40 10.25
N ALA A 381 -8.83 14.57 11.19
CA ALA A 381 -9.02 14.86 12.61
C ALA A 381 -8.30 16.14 13.00
N LEU A 382 -7.05 16.32 12.54
CA LEU A 382 -6.28 17.56 12.72
C LEU A 382 -6.99 18.78 12.15
N SER A 383 -7.49 18.70 10.91
CA SER A 383 -8.13 19.84 10.27
C SER A 383 -9.43 20.26 10.95
N LYS A 384 -10.15 19.32 11.59
CA LYS A 384 -11.37 19.60 12.36
C LYS A 384 -11.04 20.13 13.77
N ASN A 385 -9.98 19.61 14.38
CA ASN A 385 -9.58 19.90 15.76
C ASN A 385 -8.50 21.00 15.84
N GLN A 386 -8.74 22.13 15.17
CA GLN A 386 -7.78 23.24 15.05
C GLN A 386 -7.36 23.85 16.40
N SER A 387 -8.18 23.69 17.44
CA SER A 387 -7.95 24.24 18.78
C SER A 387 -6.99 23.42 19.66
N ILE A 388 -6.56 22.22 19.23
CA ILE A 388 -6.01 21.23 20.16
C ILE A 388 -4.48 21.05 20.05
N ALA A 389 -3.81 21.67 19.08
CA ALA A 389 -2.35 21.59 18.94
C ALA A 389 -1.77 22.94 18.48
N THR A 390 -0.59 23.29 18.99
CA THR A 390 0.13 24.47 18.48
C THR A 390 0.50 24.26 17.01
N PRO A 391 0.63 25.33 16.20
CA PRO A 391 1.01 25.21 14.80
C PRO A 391 2.28 24.37 14.58
N GLU A 392 3.25 24.45 15.49
CA GLU A 392 4.50 23.68 15.42
C GLU A 392 4.24 22.17 15.51
N VAL A 393 3.41 21.73 16.47
CA VAL A 393 3.06 20.31 16.64
C VAL A 393 2.27 19.78 15.44
N GLN A 394 1.40 20.61 14.85
CA GLN A 394 0.68 20.23 13.63
C GLN A 394 1.63 20.02 12.45
N VAL A 395 2.60 20.92 12.28
CA VAL A 395 3.63 20.83 11.22
C VAL A 395 4.49 19.59 11.40
N GLU A 396 5.00 19.34 12.61
CA GLU A 396 5.80 18.15 12.91
C GLU A 396 5.03 16.86 12.61
N MET A 397 3.76 16.81 13.00
CA MET A 397 2.92 15.63 12.78
C MET A 397 2.62 15.40 11.28
N VAL A 398 2.38 16.47 10.51
CA VAL A 398 2.20 16.39 9.06
C VAL A 398 3.48 15.89 8.38
N ASN A 399 4.65 16.35 8.82
CA ASN A 399 5.93 15.89 8.30
C ASN A 399 6.19 14.40 8.61
N CYS A 400 5.86 13.98 9.83
CA CYS A 400 5.94 12.58 10.25
C CYS A 400 5.04 11.68 9.38
N MET A 401 3.79 12.09 9.19
CA MET A 401 2.83 11.39 8.32
C MET A 401 3.29 11.34 6.85
N LYS A 402 3.82 12.44 6.32
CA LYS A 402 4.38 12.52 4.97
C LYS A 402 5.55 11.56 4.78
N LYS A 403 6.49 11.55 5.72
CA LYS A 403 7.65 10.64 5.70
C LYS A 403 7.19 9.17 5.71
N SER A 404 6.21 8.87 6.56
CA SER A 404 5.61 7.54 6.66
C SER A 404 4.94 7.10 5.36
N LEU A 405 4.13 7.99 4.77
CA LEU A 405 3.45 7.72 3.51
C LEU A 405 4.44 7.49 2.37
N GLY A 406 5.49 8.31 2.28
CA GLY A 406 6.57 8.11 1.31
C GLY A 406 7.29 6.78 1.50
N SER A 407 7.50 6.33 2.74
CA SER A 407 8.05 5.00 3.02
C SER A 407 7.14 3.90 2.48
N ILE A 408 5.83 3.97 2.76
CA ILE A 408 4.82 3.01 2.30
C ILE A 408 4.74 3.01 0.77
N ALA A 409 4.70 4.19 0.15
CA ALA A 409 4.65 4.38 -1.30
C ALA A 409 5.83 3.69 -2.01
N ARG A 410 7.04 3.87 -1.48
CA ARG A 410 8.24 3.19 -2.02
C ARG A 410 8.15 1.68 -1.83
N GLN A 411 7.70 1.22 -0.66
CA GLN A 411 7.51 -0.20 -0.42
C GLN A 411 6.45 -0.81 -1.36
N MET A 412 5.45 -0.05 -1.81
CA MET A 412 4.52 -0.54 -2.83
C MET A 412 5.17 -0.78 -4.19
N LEU A 413 6.28 -0.11 -4.53
CA LEU A 413 6.96 -0.26 -5.82
C LEU A 413 8.09 -1.31 -5.80
N ILE A 414 8.40 -1.92 -4.66
CA ILE A 414 9.44 -2.96 -4.63
C ILE A 414 8.99 -4.13 -5.50
N GLY A 415 9.77 -4.46 -6.52
CA GLY A 415 9.49 -5.52 -7.51
C GLY A 415 8.66 -5.07 -8.75
N SER A 416 8.05 -3.88 -8.70
CA SER A 416 7.20 -3.41 -9.80
C SER A 416 8.01 -3.19 -11.08
N VAL A 417 7.40 -3.46 -12.23
CA VAL A 417 8.05 -3.25 -13.52
C VAL A 417 7.92 -1.79 -14.00
N PRO A 418 8.82 -1.30 -14.86
CA PRO A 418 8.68 0.00 -15.49
C PRO A 418 7.33 0.11 -16.23
N GLY A 419 6.65 1.24 -16.08
CA GLY A 419 5.32 1.50 -16.63
C GLY A 419 4.16 1.04 -15.73
N GLU A 420 4.42 0.27 -14.67
CA GLU A 420 3.43 -0.08 -13.67
C GLU A 420 3.15 1.12 -12.77
N ALA A 421 1.86 1.42 -12.58
CA ALA A 421 1.39 2.45 -11.67
C ALA A 421 0.52 1.81 -10.60
N ARG A 422 0.76 2.16 -9.34
CA ARG A 422 -0.06 1.75 -8.20
C ARG A 422 -0.69 2.97 -7.57
N THR A 423 -2.00 2.93 -7.36
CA THR A 423 -2.75 4.05 -6.81
C THR A 423 -3.54 3.58 -5.60
N VAL A 424 -3.37 4.31 -4.50
CA VAL A 424 -4.14 4.19 -3.26
C VAL A 424 -5.02 5.42 -3.13
N VAL A 425 -6.28 5.19 -2.85
CA VAL A 425 -7.29 6.24 -2.75
C VAL A 425 -8.03 6.12 -1.43
N VAL A 426 -7.98 7.17 -0.63
CA VAL A 426 -8.70 7.32 0.64
C VAL A 426 -9.75 8.40 0.46
N ALA A 427 -11.00 7.97 0.34
CA ALA A 427 -12.14 8.80 -0.09
C ALA A 427 -12.31 10.05 0.78
N GLY A 428 -11.98 11.23 0.24
CA GLY A 428 -12.10 12.54 0.91
C GLY A 428 -10.90 12.97 1.77
N ALA A 429 -9.76 12.27 1.71
CA ALA A 429 -8.57 12.64 2.50
C ALA A 429 -7.32 12.68 1.63
N LEU A 430 -7.00 11.57 0.97
CA LEU A 430 -5.69 11.33 0.40
C LEU A 430 -5.78 10.48 -0.86
N THR A 431 -5.14 10.92 -1.93
CA THR A 431 -4.81 10.09 -3.08
C THR A 431 -3.30 9.98 -3.17
N LEU A 432 -2.78 8.76 -3.18
CA LEU A 432 -1.36 8.44 -3.38
C LEU A 432 -1.23 7.65 -4.68
N SER A 433 -0.40 8.11 -5.60
CA SER A 433 -0.06 7.37 -6.82
C SER A 433 1.45 7.28 -6.96
N VAL A 434 1.94 6.08 -7.22
CA VAL A 434 3.37 5.81 -7.37
C VAL A 434 3.58 5.04 -8.67
N PHE A 435 4.60 5.43 -9.43
CA PHE A 435 4.93 4.80 -10.71
C PHE A 435 6.44 4.73 -10.87
N ARG A 436 6.88 3.59 -11.41
CA ARG A 436 8.26 3.37 -11.82
C ARG A 436 8.37 3.61 -13.32
N VAL A 437 9.27 4.49 -13.73
CA VAL A 437 9.47 4.84 -15.14
C VAL A 437 10.94 4.98 -15.47
N ALA A 438 11.30 4.78 -16.74
CA ALA A 438 12.63 5.18 -17.19
C ALA A 438 12.76 6.72 -17.09
N PRO A 439 13.94 7.26 -16.76
CA PRO A 439 14.12 8.72 -16.66
C PRO A 439 13.72 9.48 -17.93
N SER A 440 13.92 8.88 -19.12
CA SER A 440 13.49 9.42 -20.41
C SER A 440 11.98 9.42 -20.62
N GLU A 441 11.25 8.50 -19.98
CA GLU A 441 9.80 8.35 -20.09
C GLU A 441 9.03 9.21 -19.09
N LEU A 442 9.70 9.70 -18.03
CA LEU A 442 9.08 10.53 -16.99
C LEU A 442 8.34 11.75 -17.58
N LEU A 443 8.94 12.38 -18.59
CA LEU A 443 8.38 13.53 -19.32
C LEU A 443 7.14 13.18 -20.15
N LEU A 444 7.01 11.93 -20.60
CA LEU A 444 5.86 11.46 -21.36
C LEU A 444 4.72 11.02 -20.43
N VAL A 445 5.06 10.47 -19.28
CA VAL A 445 4.10 9.89 -18.33
C VAL A 445 3.44 10.97 -17.47
N LEU A 446 4.21 11.90 -16.89
CA LEU A 446 3.67 12.91 -15.96
C LEU A 446 2.54 13.76 -16.57
N PRO A 447 2.70 14.38 -17.75
CA PRO A 447 1.65 15.23 -18.32
C PRO A 447 0.37 14.47 -18.67
N ARG A 448 0.46 13.14 -18.86
CA ARG A 448 -0.69 12.28 -19.21
C ARG A 448 -1.35 11.68 -17.98
N LYS A 449 -0.67 11.63 -16.83
CA LYS A 449 -1.21 11.09 -15.59
C LYS A 449 -2.02 12.16 -14.86
N LYS A 450 -3.31 11.90 -14.74
CA LYS A 450 -4.24 12.69 -13.94
C LYS A 450 -4.40 12.02 -12.58
N ILE A 451 -4.25 12.79 -11.51
CA ILE A 451 -4.57 12.31 -10.16
C ILE A 451 -5.89 12.91 -9.75
N TYR A 452 -6.82 12.05 -9.36
CA TYR A 452 -8.09 12.48 -8.82
C TYR A 452 -7.87 13.09 -7.43
N ALA A 453 -8.16 14.38 -7.32
CA ALA A 453 -8.34 15.02 -6.03
C ALA A 453 -9.80 14.80 -5.63
N MET A 454 -10.03 14.15 -4.50
CA MET A 454 -11.39 13.97 -3.99
C MET A 454 -11.74 15.08 -3.03
N PHE A 455 -12.82 15.79 -3.33
CA PHE A 455 -13.40 16.78 -2.45
C PHE A 455 -14.82 16.35 -2.10
N ASP A 456 -15.07 16.24 -0.80
CA ASP A 456 -16.40 16.00 -0.23
C ASP A 456 -17.16 14.76 -0.78
N GLY A 457 -16.41 13.69 -1.08
CA GLY A 457 -16.98 12.43 -1.59
C GLY A 457 -17.45 12.45 -3.05
N SER A 458 -17.36 13.60 -3.74
CA SER A 458 -17.69 13.70 -5.18
C SER A 458 -16.41 13.72 -6.03
N LEU A 459 -16.34 12.83 -7.02
CA LEU A 459 -15.25 12.74 -7.99
C LEU A 459 -15.50 13.75 -9.11
N SER A 460 -14.76 14.85 -9.18
CA SER A 460 -14.84 15.70 -10.38
C SER A 460 -13.58 16.49 -10.74
N SER A 461 -12.53 16.50 -9.92
CA SER A 461 -11.36 17.33 -10.20
C SER A 461 -10.05 16.55 -10.20
N PHE A 462 -9.18 16.89 -11.15
CA PHE A 462 -7.88 16.23 -11.33
C PHE A 462 -6.75 17.23 -11.20
N VAL A 463 -5.67 16.79 -10.55
CA VAL A 463 -4.40 17.49 -10.50
C VAL A 463 -3.53 16.92 -11.61
N GLN A 464 -2.92 17.81 -12.37
CA GLN A 464 -2.01 17.44 -13.45
C GLN A 464 -0.63 18.03 -13.16
N PHE A 465 0.40 17.21 -13.30
CA PHE A 465 1.79 17.62 -13.14
C PHE A 465 2.47 17.51 -14.50
N SER A 466 3.22 18.54 -14.89
CA SER A 466 4.03 18.52 -16.09
C SER A 466 5.40 19.15 -15.81
N ILE A 467 6.40 18.69 -16.54
CA ILE A 467 7.76 19.20 -16.46
C ILE A 467 8.04 19.89 -17.81
N PRO A 468 8.47 21.16 -17.84
CA PRO A 468 8.75 21.86 -19.09
C PRO A 468 9.89 21.21 -19.87
N ASP A 469 9.77 21.11 -21.19
CA ASP A 469 10.78 20.50 -22.06
C ASP A 469 12.18 21.17 -21.99
N GLN A 470 12.24 22.44 -21.57
CA GLN A 470 13.47 23.24 -21.55
C GLN A 470 14.40 22.97 -20.35
N SER A 471 13.98 22.21 -19.33
CA SER A 471 14.86 21.87 -18.17
C SER A 471 15.82 20.69 -18.44
N ASN A 472 15.85 20.16 -19.67
CA ASN A 472 16.21 18.75 -19.91
C ASN A 472 17.64 18.41 -20.37
N SER A 473 18.52 19.35 -20.72
CA SER A 473 19.82 18.91 -21.29
C SER A 473 20.82 18.40 -20.24
N ASN A 474 20.72 18.85 -18.98
CA ASN A 474 21.77 18.61 -17.97
C ASN A 474 21.28 17.85 -16.72
N ALA A 475 19.97 17.76 -16.46
CA ALA A 475 19.44 17.28 -15.17
C ALA A 475 19.30 15.76 -15.08
N ILE A 476 19.13 15.05 -16.20
CA ILE A 476 18.82 13.60 -16.22
C ILE A 476 20.02 12.79 -16.73
N SER A 477 21.23 13.12 -16.25
CA SER A 477 22.37 12.19 -16.27
C SER A 477 22.29 11.32 -15.03
N LEU A 478 21.26 10.47 -14.98
CA LEU A 478 21.12 9.47 -13.93
C LEU A 478 21.68 8.16 -14.47
N GLN A 479 22.75 7.67 -13.84
CA GLN A 479 23.30 6.35 -14.11
C GLN A 479 22.33 5.21 -13.75
N GLN A 480 21.20 5.53 -13.11
CA GLN A 480 20.19 4.54 -12.76
C GLN A 480 19.20 4.32 -13.91
N PRO A 481 18.81 3.06 -14.18
CA PRO A 481 17.92 2.72 -15.27
C PRO A 481 16.47 3.19 -15.04
N TYR A 482 16.08 3.45 -13.79
CA TYR A 482 14.70 3.78 -13.41
C TYR A 482 14.63 4.86 -12.33
N VAL A 483 13.49 5.55 -12.30
CA VAL A 483 13.12 6.51 -11.25
C VAL A 483 11.72 6.17 -10.74
N ASP A 484 11.52 6.36 -9.44
CA ASP A 484 10.24 6.18 -8.78
C ASP A 484 9.66 7.58 -8.54
N ALA A 485 8.52 7.85 -9.18
CA ALA A 485 7.81 9.10 -9.05
C ALA A 485 6.56 8.88 -8.19
N GLU A 486 6.48 9.66 -7.13
CA GLU A 486 5.46 9.62 -6.10
C GLU A 486 4.65 10.91 -6.15
N MET A 487 3.35 10.77 -6.31
CA MET A 487 2.43 11.87 -6.33
C MET A 487 1.39 11.69 -5.22
N GLN A 488 1.25 12.71 -4.38
CA GLN A 488 0.28 12.72 -3.29
C GLN A 488 -0.66 13.91 -3.45
N SER A 489 -1.92 13.72 -3.08
CA SER A 489 -2.94 14.76 -3.10
C SER A 489 -3.77 14.64 -1.83
N TYR A 490 -3.69 15.64 -0.96
CA TYR A 490 -4.50 15.76 0.25
C TYR A 490 -5.68 16.68 -0.03
N ALA A 491 -6.88 16.23 0.28
CA ALA A 491 -8.10 17.00 0.08
C ALA A 491 -8.21 18.21 1.03
N ILE A 492 -7.55 18.13 2.19
CA ILE A 492 -7.67 19.11 3.26
C ILE A 492 -6.28 19.58 3.66
N VAL A 493 -6.10 20.90 3.74
CA VAL A 493 -4.88 21.52 4.26
C VAL A 493 -5.03 21.66 5.78
N PRO A 494 -4.05 21.20 6.58
CA PRO A 494 -4.00 21.55 8.00
C PRO A 494 -4.06 23.07 8.13
N ALA A 495 -4.83 23.58 9.09
CA ALA A 495 -4.97 25.01 9.32
C ALA A 495 -3.71 25.59 10.00
N SER A 496 -2.54 25.33 9.44
CA SER A 496 -1.30 25.94 9.89
C SER A 496 -1.26 27.38 9.37
N CYS A 497 -1.16 28.33 10.29
CA CYS A 497 -0.83 29.75 10.07
C CYS A 497 -1.98 30.72 9.71
N GLY A 498 -3.25 30.40 9.98
CA GLY A 498 -4.35 31.35 9.74
C GLY A 498 -4.59 31.67 8.26
N MET A 499 -4.08 30.81 7.37
CA MET A 499 -4.24 30.92 5.93
C MET A 499 -5.44 30.11 5.46
N ASN A 500 -6.29 30.72 4.63
CA ASN A 500 -7.44 30.07 4.02
C ASN A 500 -7.05 29.46 2.66
N PHE A 501 -6.77 28.17 2.67
CA PHE A 501 -6.51 27.43 1.44
C PHE A 501 -7.81 27.06 0.74
N VAL A 502 -7.81 27.22 -0.58
CA VAL A 502 -8.99 26.98 -1.44
C VAL A 502 -8.84 25.75 -2.32
N SER A 503 -7.74 25.05 -2.14
CA SER A 503 -7.37 23.82 -2.81
C SER A 503 -6.79 22.83 -1.80
N GLY A 504 -6.67 21.58 -2.22
CA GLY A 504 -5.92 20.58 -1.49
C GLY A 504 -4.41 20.85 -1.49
N VAL A 505 -3.68 20.06 -0.72
CA VAL A 505 -2.22 20.03 -0.78
C VAL A 505 -1.79 18.99 -1.79
N HIS A 506 -0.96 19.36 -2.77
CA HIS A 506 -0.48 18.43 -3.79
C HIS A 506 1.04 18.33 -3.74
N TRP A 507 1.55 17.12 -3.89
CA TRP A 507 2.98 16.83 -3.75
C TRP A 507 3.44 15.93 -4.89
N LEU A 508 4.61 16.24 -5.44
CA LEU A 508 5.35 15.38 -6.36
C LEU A 508 6.76 15.21 -5.81
N SER A 509 7.19 13.96 -5.64
CA SER A 509 8.57 13.61 -5.38
C SER A 509 9.04 12.63 -6.45
N VAL A 510 10.28 12.81 -6.91
CA VAL A 510 10.96 11.85 -7.76
C VAL A 510 12.18 11.37 -7.00
N SER A 511 12.32 10.06 -6.88
CA SER A 511 13.40 9.40 -6.15
C SER A 511 14.11 8.39 -7.03
N SER A 512 15.38 8.15 -6.70
CA SER A 512 16.17 7.11 -7.34
C SER A 512 15.60 5.73 -6.96
N SER A 513 15.53 4.79 -7.91
CA SER A 513 14.99 3.47 -7.61
C SER A 513 15.98 2.74 -6.70
N ILE A 514 15.52 2.40 -5.48
CA ILE A 514 16.23 1.66 -4.43
C ILE A 514 17.13 2.54 -3.52
N GLY A 515 16.62 2.81 -2.31
CA GLY A 515 17.42 3.01 -1.10
C GLY A 515 17.96 4.42 -0.83
N ASP A 516 18.37 5.19 -1.83
CA ASP A 516 19.00 6.50 -1.59
C ASP A 516 18.04 7.68 -1.81
N LEU A 517 17.70 8.34 -0.70
CA LEU A 517 17.00 9.62 -0.59
C LEU A 517 17.84 10.82 -1.05
N THR A 518 18.75 10.65 -2.01
CA THR A 518 19.48 11.80 -2.57
C THR A 518 18.56 12.56 -3.53
N THR A 519 17.62 13.32 -2.96
CA THR A 519 16.74 14.27 -3.67
C THR A 519 17.52 15.44 -4.28
N SER A 520 18.79 15.63 -3.87
CA SER A 520 19.60 16.81 -4.18
C SER A 520 19.79 17.13 -5.66
N LYS A 521 19.65 16.15 -6.57
CA LYS A 521 19.72 16.41 -8.02
C LYS A 521 18.42 16.92 -8.64
N TRP A 522 17.29 16.71 -7.98
CA TRP A 522 15.96 17.09 -8.49
C TRP A 522 15.45 18.42 -7.92
N ASP A 523 16.10 18.94 -6.88
CA ASP A 523 15.69 20.17 -6.19
C ASP A 523 15.67 21.42 -7.09
N ASN A 524 16.34 21.40 -8.25
CA ASN A 524 16.35 22.51 -9.21
C ASN A 524 15.45 22.31 -10.44
N MET A 525 14.61 21.26 -10.44
CA MET A 525 13.71 21.00 -11.55
C MET A 525 12.47 21.89 -11.45
N THR A 526 12.17 22.64 -12.52
CA THR A 526 10.93 23.40 -12.61
C THR A 526 9.76 22.46 -12.87
N VAL A 527 8.72 22.54 -12.04
CA VAL A 527 7.49 21.74 -12.17
C VAL A 527 6.32 22.66 -12.42
N VAL A 528 5.45 22.28 -13.35
CA VAL A 528 4.17 22.94 -13.63
C VAL A 528 3.07 22.06 -13.05
N ILE A 529 2.22 22.63 -12.20
CA ILE A 529 1.16 21.90 -11.49
C ILE A 529 -0.15 22.61 -11.74
N THR A 530 -1.09 21.94 -12.38
CA THR A 530 -2.47 22.42 -12.54
C THR A 530 -3.32 21.84 -11.43
N VAL A 531 -3.73 22.72 -10.52
CA VAL A 531 -4.51 22.41 -9.31
C VAL A 531 -5.96 22.85 -9.51
N PRO A 532 -6.94 21.97 -9.27
CA PRO A 532 -8.33 22.38 -9.25
C PRO A 532 -8.65 23.15 -7.96
N ILE A 533 -9.47 24.19 -8.08
CA ILE A 533 -9.97 25.00 -6.96
C ILE A 533 -11.42 24.62 -6.71
N LEU A 534 -11.80 24.56 -5.44
CA LEU A 534 -13.17 24.33 -5.01
C LEU A 534 -14.09 25.49 -5.38
N ASN A 535 -15.39 25.23 -5.52
CA ASN A 535 -16.48 26.17 -5.84
C ASN A 535 -16.39 27.47 -5.01
N ILE A 536 -15.59 28.42 -5.50
CA ILE A 536 -15.64 29.82 -5.11
C ILE A 536 -16.45 30.49 -6.20
N ALA A 537 -17.53 31.15 -5.81
CA ALA A 537 -18.24 32.05 -6.69
C ALA A 537 -17.32 33.24 -6.98
N ILE A 538 -16.51 33.14 -8.04
CA ILE A 538 -15.65 34.23 -8.49
C ILE A 538 -16.51 35.07 -9.45
N PHE A 539 -17.03 36.19 -8.96
CA PHE A 539 -17.95 37.05 -9.71
C PHE A 539 -17.26 37.91 -10.79
N ASN A 540 -15.93 37.86 -10.94
CA ASN A 540 -15.23 38.64 -11.95
C ASN A 540 -13.96 37.96 -12.50
N THR A 541 -13.93 37.71 -13.81
CA THR A 541 -12.89 36.94 -14.50
C THR A 541 -11.65 37.76 -14.85
N SER A 542 -11.73 39.09 -14.92
CA SER A 542 -10.62 39.93 -15.40
C SER A 542 -9.50 40.15 -14.36
N SER A 543 -9.73 39.79 -13.09
CA SER A 543 -8.77 40.02 -11.98
C SER A 543 -8.43 38.76 -11.19
N ALA A 544 -8.96 37.59 -11.59
CA ALA A 544 -8.86 36.36 -10.82
C ALA A 544 -7.41 35.89 -10.58
N ALA A 545 -6.49 36.17 -11.51
CA ALA A 545 -5.08 35.78 -11.36
C ALA A 545 -4.37 36.45 -10.17
N HIS A 546 -4.82 37.63 -9.73
CA HIS A 546 -4.27 38.33 -8.57
C HIS A 546 -4.86 37.84 -7.24
N LEU A 547 -5.94 37.07 -7.29
CA LEU A 547 -6.64 36.56 -6.11
C LEU A 547 -6.10 35.21 -5.65
N PHE A 548 -5.22 34.59 -6.45
CA PHE A 548 -4.62 33.30 -6.12
C PHE A 548 -3.12 33.42 -5.95
N GLU A 549 -2.60 32.74 -4.95
CA GLU A 549 -1.16 32.56 -4.77
C GLU A 549 -0.81 31.08 -4.72
N CYS A 550 0.24 30.70 -5.44
CA CYS A 550 0.81 29.36 -5.38
C CYS A 550 1.84 29.34 -4.27
N VAL A 551 1.55 28.61 -3.20
CA VAL A 551 2.41 28.53 -2.03
C VAL A 551 3.16 27.22 -2.05
N ASN A 552 4.45 27.33 -1.76
CA ASN A 552 5.39 26.24 -1.65
C ASN A 552 5.55 25.83 -0.17
N TRP A 553 5.48 24.55 0.18
CA TRP A 553 5.93 24.09 1.51
C TRP A 553 7.39 23.66 1.46
N TYR A 554 8.29 24.45 2.05
CA TYR A 554 9.72 24.16 2.13
C TYR A 554 10.25 24.49 3.53
N ASP A 555 11.16 23.67 4.09
CA ASP A 555 11.70 23.80 5.45
C ASP A 555 10.61 24.06 6.51
N ASP A 556 9.58 23.20 6.52
CA ASP A 556 8.51 23.22 7.53
C ASP A 556 7.65 24.49 7.54
N LYS A 557 7.73 25.29 6.48
CA LYS A 557 6.99 26.54 6.33
C LYS A 557 6.42 26.70 4.94
N PHE A 558 5.25 27.32 4.89
CA PHE A 558 4.69 27.84 3.66
C PHE A 558 5.45 29.10 3.23
N SER A 559 5.90 29.11 1.97
CA SER A 559 6.68 30.17 1.36
C SER A 559 6.08 30.52 0.00
N LEU A 560 5.91 31.81 -0.25
CA LEU A 560 5.57 32.32 -1.59
C LEU A 560 6.80 32.34 -2.52
N ARG A 561 7.98 31.99 -2.01
CA ARG A 561 9.20 31.95 -2.81
C ARG A 561 9.20 30.72 -3.68
N ASP A 562 9.73 30.89 -4.89
CA ASP A 562 9.98 29.82 -5.86
C ASP A 562 8.74 29.16 -6.46
N CYS A 563 7.52 29.64 -6.20
CA CYS A 563 6.30 29.26 -6.91
C CYS A 563 5.54 30.51 -7.35
N LYS A 564 4.99 30.50 -8.58
CA LYS A 564 4.14 31.58 -9.09
C LYS A 564 2.94 31.03 -9.86
N VAL A 565 1.83 31.76 -9.81
CA VAL A 565 0.69 31.51 -10.69
C VAL A 565 1.12 31.79 -12.12
N HIS A 566 0.94 30.80 -12.99
CA HIS A 566 1.21 30.92 -14.42
C HIS A 566 -0.07 31.20 -15.21
N SER A 567 -1.15 30.52 -14.89
CA SER A 567 -2.45 30.76 -15.52
C SER A 567 -3.60 30.34 -14.61
N VAL A 568 -4.75 30.98 -14.78
CA VAL A 568 -6.01 30.61 -14.13
C VAL A 568 -7.02 30.31 -15.23
N LYS A 569 -7.60 29.11 -15.19
CA LYS A 569 -8.66 28.70 -16.12
C LYS A 569 -9.97 28.64 -15.35
N ILE A 570 -10.89 29.52 -15.73
CA ILE A 570 -12.26 29.56 -15.21
C ILE A 570 -13.14 28.89 -16.27
N SER A 571 -13.87 27.83 -15.90
CA SER A 571 -14.89 27.25 -16.79
C SER A 571 -16.25 27.87 -16.47
N ASP A 572 -16.95 28.32 -17.52
CA ASP A 572 -18.27 28.91 -17.40
C ASP A 572 -19.25 27.91 -16.75
N PHE A 573 -19.82 28.32 -15.61
CA PHE A 573 -20.96 27.71 -14.90
C PHE A 573 -21.06 26.19 -14.98
N SER A 574 -20.27 25.48 -14.14
CA SER A 574 -20.53 24.14 -13.53
C SER A 574 -19.31 23.22 -13.45
N VAL A 575 -18.15 23.59 -14.00
CA VAL A 575 -16.95 22.74 -14.02
C VAL A 575 -15.76 23.47 -13.40
N ALA A 576 -14.96 22.73 -12.62
CA ALA A 576 -13.87 23.20 -11.77
C ALA A 576 -12.98 24.30 -12.37
N THR A 577 -12.83 25.42 -11.66
CA THR A 577 -11.75 26.39 -11.88
C THR A 577 -10.42 25.71 -11.59
N SER A 578 -9.38 25.94 -12.39
CA SER A 578 -8.04 25.41 -12.14
C SER A 578 -6.98 26.51 -12.17
N VAL A 579 -6.05 26.48 -11.22
CA VAL A 579 -4.85 27.33 -11.20
C VAL A 579 -3.65 26.49 -11.61
N THR A 580 -2.88 26.99 -12.57
CA THR A 580 -1.59 26.41 -12.95
C THR A 580 -0.49 27.17 -12.24
N CYS A 581 0.24 26.47 -11.38
CA CYS A 581 1.42 26.94 -10.67
C CYS A 581 2.69 26.51 -11.41
N VAL A 582 3.69 27.38 -11.45
CA VAL A 582 5.05 27.05 -11.90
C VAL A 582 5.98 27.24 -10.72
N CYS A 583 6.62 26.14 -10.31
CA CYS A 583 7.50 26.09 -9.16
C CYS A 583 8.92 25.75 -9.61
N ALA A 584 9.93 26.49 -9.15
CA ALA A 584 11.32 26.33 -9.54
C ALA A 584 11.99 25.09 -8.91
N ARG A 585 11.32 24.44 -7.95
CA ARG A 585 11.78 23.26 -7.24
C ARG A 585 10.66 22.21 -7.18
N MET A 586 11.00 20.93 -6.99
CA MET A 586 10.03 19.89 -6.65
C MET A 586 9.51 20.10 -5.24
N VAL A 587 8.24 20.46 -5.10
CA VAL A 587 7.69 20.78 -3.78
C VAL A 587 6.20 20.59 -3.65
N MET A 588 5.74 20.67 -2.41
CA MET A 588 4.33 20.75 -2.05
C MET A 588 3.74 22.05 -2.58
N VAL A 589 2.62 21.97 -3.28
CA VAL A 589 1.90 23.15 -3.76
C VAL A 589 0.49 23.15 -3.21
N ALA A 590 0.11 24.30 -2.67
CA ALA A 590 -1.26 24.64 -2.35
C ALA A 590 -1.59 26.00 -2.97
N VAL A 591 -2.85 26.20 -3.32
CA VAL A 591 -3.38 27.47 -3.81
C VAL A 591 -4.09 28.18 -2.67
N LEU A 592 -3.59 29.37 -2.35
CA LEU A 592 -4.18 30.32 -1.40
C LEU A 592 -5.14 31.25 -2.16
N PHE A 593 -6.22 31.68 -1.52
CA PHE A 593 -7.04 32.80 -1.98
C PHE A 593 -6.80 34.01 -1.10
N THR A 594 -6.43 35.14 -1.71
CA THR A 594 -6.11 36.40 -1.02
C THR A 594 -7.23 37.44 -1.10
N GLY A 595 -8.35 37.11 -1.77
CA GLY A 595 -9.52 37.99 -1.85
C GLY A 595 -10.43 37.92 -0.63
N GLU A 596 -11.25 38.96 -0.45
CA GLU A 596 -12.37 38.89 0.50
C GLU A 596 -13.43 37.92 -0.01
N VAL A 597 -13.80 36.94 0.83
CA VAL A 597 -14.90 36.03 0.53
C VAL A 597 -16.20 36.72 0.93
N VAL A 598 -16.96 37.19 -0.05
CA VAL A 598 -18.34 37.65 0.16
C VAL A 598 -19.24 36.42 0.06
N SER A 599 -19.59 35.82 1.19
CA SER A 599 -20.61 34.77 1.22
C SER A 599 -22.00 35.41 1.11
N GLU A 600 -22.61 35.31 -0.06
CA GLU A 600 -24.02 35.70 -0.24
C GLU A 600 -24.89 34.55 0.29
N SER A 601 -25.59 34.75 1.42
CA SER A 601 -26.55 33.77 1.90
C SER A 601 -27.73 33.72 0.94
N GLN A 602 -28.09 32.52 0.46
CA GLN A 602 -29.25 32.33 -0.41
C GLN A 602 -30.58 32.74 0.24
N ASP A 603 -30.62 32.90 1.57
CA ASP A 603 -31.69 33.59 2.27
C ASP A 603 -31.30 35.05 2.44
N GLY A 604 -31.97 35.97 1.74
CA GLY A 604 -31.68 37.41 1.69
C GLY A 604 -31.84 38.18 3.02
N ARG A 605 -31.24 37.73 4.12
CA ARG A 605 -31.16 38.42 5.40
C ARG A 605 -29.76 38.25 6.01
N ASN A 606 -29.10 39.40 6.19
CA ASN A 606 -27.82 39.67 6.86
C ASN A 606 -26.56 39.10 6.19
N THR A 607 -25.94 39.96 5.37
CA THR A 607 -24.51 39.92 5.06
C THR A 607 -23.73 40.18 6.35
N THR A 608 -23.06 39.15 6.88
CA THR A 608 -21.95 39.34 7.81
C THR A 608 -20.66 39.18 7.02
N ALA A 609 -19.92 40.27 6.84
CA ALA A 609 -18.57 40.20 6.32
C ALA A 609 -17.72 39.43 7.35
N LEU A 610 -17.07 38.35 6.92
CA LEU A 610 -15.96 37.75 7.67
C LEU A 610 -14.81 38.75 7.63
N ASP A 611 -14.66 39.54 8.68
CA ASP A 611 -13.61 40.55 8.81
C ASP A 611 -12.24 39.85 8.96
N MET A 612 -11.46 39.78 7.87
CA MET A 612 -10.15 39.12 7.80
C MET A 612 -8.97 40.04 8.17
N ASN A 613 -9.22 41.20 8.79
CA ASN A 613 -8.19 42.24 8.99
C ASN A 613 -7.14 42.00 10.09
N ASN A 614 -7.08 40.82 10.74
CA ASN A 614 -6.14 40.60 11.86
C ASN A 614 -4.86 39.81 11.53
N ALA A 615 -4.54 39.59 10.25
CA ALA A 615 -3.26 39.00 9.83
C ALA A 615 -2.31 40.07 9.25
N SER A 616 -1.95 41.08 10.04
CA SER A 616 -0.90 42.03 9.65
C SER A 616 0.50 41.40 9.86
N PHE A 617 1.20 41.10 8.77
CA PHE A 617 2.60 40.71 8.77
C PHE A 617 3.51 41.91 9.11
N ASN A 618 4.08 41.95 10.32
CA ASN A 618 5.20 42.84 10.63
C ASN A 618 6.52 42.08 10.55
N HIS A 619 7.30 42.33 9.50
CA HIS A 619 8.71 41.98 9.42
C HIS A 619 9.53 43.01 10.22
N GLU A 620 9.66 42.82 11.53
CA GLU A 620 10.70 43.52 12.31
C GLU A 620 11.90 42.59 12.54
N LYS A 621 13.08 43.03 12.08
CA LYS A 621 14.37 42.44 12.44
C LYS A 621 14.59 42.63 13.94
N PRO A 622 15.00 41.60 14.71
CA PRO A 622 15.42 41.83 16.08
C PRO A 622 16.79 42.52 16.09
N ALA A 623 16.78 43.80 16.48
CA ALA A 623 17.97 44.48 16.95
C ALA A 623 18.41 43.84 18.27
N GLY A 624 19.72 43.63 18.43
CA GLY A 624 20.30 42.90 19.54
C GLY A 624 19.98 43.49 20.90
N MET A 625 19.73 42.60 21.86
CA MET A 625 19.92 42.88 23.28
C MET A 625 20.73 41.73 23.89
N ALA A 626 21.97 42.07 24.26
CA ALA A 626 22.77 41.34 25.22
C ALA A 626 22.25 41.64 26.64
N GLY A 627 22.22 40.62 27.51
CA GLY A 627 21.67 40.70 28.87
C GLY A 627 21.32 39.31 29.41
N LEU A 628 22.27 38.39 29.66
CA LEU A 628 23.06 38.21 30.89
C LEU A 628 22.22 37.79 32.15
N TRP A 629 22.53 36.58 32.68
CA TRP A 629 22.32 36.00 34.04
C TRP A 629 21.14 34.99 34.30
N PRO A 630 21.23 34.07 35.30
CA PRO A 630 21.61 32.66 35.09
C PRO A 630 20.76 31.62 35.87
N PHE A 631 21.24 30.36 35.87
CA PHE A 631 20.79 29.12 36.54
C PHE A 631 19.89 28.20 35.73
#